data_AF-A0A813J5H7-F1
#
_entry.id   AF-A0A813J5H7-F1
#
_cell.length_a   1.000
_cell.length_b   1.000
_cell.length_c   1.000
_cell.angle_alpha   90.00
_cell.angle_beta   90.00
_cell.angle_gamma   90.00
#
_symmetry.space_group_name_H-M   'P 1'
#
loop_
_entity.id
_entity.type
_entity.pdbx_description
1 polymer ?
#
loop_
_entity_poly.entity_id
_entity_poly.type
_entity_poly.pdbx_seq_one_letter_code
_entity_poly.pdbx_strand_id
1 'polypeptide(L)'
;MPSKRRNNGRSSHGRGHTAIVRCSNCSRSVPKDKVIKRFQVRNIVDDSSQRDLREASVYATFMLPKLYMKMLYCVSCAIHGRIVRVRNKKLRASPEGRIYVRPNFGGKGAGNSFAVCEFLFFLLMFFVCFLFLFLCVCC
;
A
#
# COMPACT_ATOMS: atom_id res chain seq x y z
N MET A 1 -33.40 17.49 -15.98
CA MET A 1 -32.84 16.34 -15.25
C MET A 1 -31.44 16.66 -14.73
N PRO A 2 -31.14 16.51 -13.42
CA PRO A 2 -29.82 16.90 -12.90
C PRO A 2 -28.74 15.87 -13.27
N SER A 3 -27.69 16.32 -13.97
CA SER A 3 -26.52 15.49 -14.28
C SER A 3 -25.52 15.52 -13.12
N LYS A 4 -25.26 14.37 -12.48
CA LYS A 4 -24.32 14.28 -11.35
C LYS A 4 -22.85 14.47 -11.75
N ARG A 5 -22.46 14.09 -12.97
CA ARG A 5 -21.07 14.16 -13.48
C ARG A 5 -21.07 14.53 -14.97
N ARG A 6 -20.20 15.46 -15.38
CA ARG A 6 -20.02 15.86 -16.79
C ARG A 6 -19.62 14.69 -17.71
N ASN A 7 -18.86 13.73 -17.19
CA ASN A 7 -18.39 12.55 -17.94
C ASN A 7 -19.34 11.33 -17.87
N ASN A 8 -20.51 11.46 -17.24
CA ASN A 8 -21.45 10.35 -16.99
C ASN A 8 -20.82 9.10 -16.31
N GLY A 9 -19.63 9.26 -15.71
CA GLY A 9 -18.85 8.17 -15.12
C GLY A 9 -18.15 7.23 -16.12
N ARG A 10 -17.89 7.67 -17.36
CA ARG A 10 -17.13 6.93 -18.37
C ARG A 10 -16.00 7.78 -18.94
N SER A 11 -14.99 7.14 -19.53
CA SER A 11 -13.88 7.80 -20.26
C SER A 11 -14.04 7.81 -21.78
N SER A 12 -15.23 7.50 -22.30
CA SER A 12 -15.51 7.51 -23.74
C SER A 12 -15.80 8.93 -24.23
N HIS A 13 -14.98 9.44 -25.14
CA HIS A 13 -15.21 10.70 -25.85
C HIS A 13 -15.08 10.43 -27.37
N GLY A 14 -16.01 10.97 -28.17
CA GLY A 14 -16.00 10.83 -29.63
C GLY A 14 -16.21 9.40 -30.17
N ARG A 15 -16.79 8.48 -29.37
CA ARG A 15 -17.05 7.08 -29.76
C ARG A 15 -18.39 6.61 -29.19
N GLY A 16 -19.12 5.80 -29.96
CA GLY A 16 -20.42 5.24 -29.55
C GLY A 16 -20.28 3.99 -28.69
N HIS A 17 -19.60 2.96 -29.19
CA HIS A 17 -19.48 1.65 -28.53
C HIS A 17 -18.05 1.37 -28.07
N THR A 18 -17.92 0.69 -26.93
CA THR A 18 -16.63 0.17 -26.45
C THR A 18 -16.76 -1.26 -25.96
N ALA A 19 -15.67 -2.02 -26.13
CA ALA A 19 -15.62 -3.43 -25.77
C ALA A 19 -16.05 -3.65 -24.31
N ILE A 20 -16.84 -4.71 -24.12
CA ILE A 20 -17.33 -5.14 -22.81
C ILE A 20 -16.29 -6.03 -22.16
N VAL A 21 -16.09 -5.85 -20.86
CA VAL A 21 -15.22 -6.70 -20.05
C VAL A 21 -16.03 -7.27 -18.88
N ARG A 22 -15.69 -8.47 -18.43
CA ARG A 22 -16.30 -9.09 -17.25
C ARG A 22 -15.57 -8.65 -15.98
N CYS A 23 -16.34 -8.38 -14.92
CA CYS A 23 -15.80 -8.10 -13.59
C CYS A 23 -15.10 -9.34 -13.01
N SER A 24 -13.93 -9.19 -12.39
CA SER A 24 -13.18 -10.32 -11.81
C SER A 24 -13.91 -11.06 -10.69
N ASN A 25 -14.72 -10.36 -9.87
CA ASN A 25 -15.37 -10.97 -8.71
C ASN A 25 -16.80 -11.44 -9.00
N CYS A 26 -17.55 -10.60 -9.71
CA CYS A 26 -19.00 -10.72 -9.82
C CYS A 26 -19.43 -11.17 -11.21
N SER A 27 -18.45 -11.42 -12.08
CA SER A 27 -18.53 -11.69 -13.52
C SER A 27 -19.34 -10.69 -14.36
N ARG A 28 -20.12 -9.76 -13.79
CA ARG A 28 -20.96 -8.79 -14.50
C ARG A 28 -20.28 -8.14 -15.72
N SER A 29 -21.02 -8.03 -16.82
CA SER A 29 -20.63 -7.29 -18.02
C SER A 29 -20.58 -5.77 -17.74
N VAL A 30 -19.43 -5.15 -18.01
CA VAL A 30 -19.21 -3.71 -17.84
C VAL A 30 -18.40 -3.19 -19.02
N PRO A 31 -18.71 -2.01 -19.59
CA PRO A 31 -17.89 -1.45 -20.66
C PRO A 31 -16.49 -1.09 -20.15
N LYS A 32 -15.48 -1.25 -21.01
CA LYS A 32 -14.06 -0.98 -20.72
C LYS A 32 -13.78 0.46 -20.25
N ASP A 33 -14.65 1.42 -20.53
CA ASP A 33 -14.49 2.82 -20.10
C ASP A 33 -15.06 3.11 -18.71
N LYS A 34 -15.94 2.23 -18.21
CA LYS A 34 -16.56 2.38 -16.88
C LYS A 34 -15.89 1.49 -15.82
N VAL A 35 -15.18 0.45 -16.26
CA VAL A 35 -14.53 -0.51 -15.38
C VAL A 35 -13.43 0.16 -14.55
N ILE A 36 -13.36 -0.20 -13.27
CA ILE A 36 -12.33 0.28 -12.36
C ILE A 36 -11.14 -0.64 -12.50
N LYS A 37 -10.10 -0.15 -13.18
CA LYS A 37 -8.87 -0.90 -13.47
C LYS A 37 -7.89 -0.67 -12.33
N ARG A 38 -7.39 -1.75 -11.74
CA ARG A 38 -6.31 -1.71 -10.76
C ARG A 38 -5.25 -2.72 -11.16
N PHE A 39 -4.03 -2.23 -11.34
CA PHE A 39 -2.88 -3.10 -11.52
C PHE A 39 -2.37 -3.47 -10.14
N GLN A 40 -2.33 -4.76 -9.84
CA GLN A 40 -1.82 -5.29 -8.60
C GLN A 40 -0.49 -5.97 -8.92
N VAL A 41 0.58 -5.47 -8.31
CA VAL A 41 1.87 -6.14 -8.26
C VAL A 41 1.98 -6.72 -6.87
N ARG A 42 2.02 -8.04 -6.77
CA ARG A 42 2.21 -8.75 -5.52
C ARG A 42 3.38 -9.71 -5.68
N ASN A 43 4.19 -9.87 -4.64
CA ASN A 43 5.15 -10.96 -4.61
C ASN A 43 4.37 -12.28 -4.57
N ILE A 44 4.92 -13.36 -5.16
CA ILE A 44 4.29 -14.70 -5.10
C ILE A 44 4.23 -15.19 -3.65
N VAL A 45 5.26 -14.84 -2.88
CA VAL A 45 5.47 -15.28 -1.50
C VAL A 45 5.21 -14.11 -0.55
N ASP A 46 4.60 -14.41 0.60
CA ASP A 46 4.45 -13.46 1.69
C ASP A 46 5.81 -13.05 2.29
N ASP A 47 5.90 -11.85 2.85
CA ASP A 47 7.16 -11.32 3.36
C ASP A 47 7.76 -12.14 4.51
N SER A 48 6.91 -12.79 5.32
CA SER A 48 7.36 -13.67 6.39
C SER A 48 8.14 -14.87 5.86
N SER A 49 7.58 -15.59 4.88
CA SER A 49 8.16 -16.79 4.27
C SER A 49 9.30 -16.51 3.30
N GLN A 50 9.56 -15.24 2.94
CA GLN A 50 10.69 -14.89 2.07
C GLN A 50 12.04 -15.23 2.69
N ARG A 51 12.16 -15.26 4.02
CA ARG A 51 13.41 -15.62 4.73
C ARG A 51 13.67 -17.10 4.63
N ASP A 52 12.70 -17.92 5.01
CA ASP A 52 12.79 -19.38 4.98
C ASP A 52 13.11 -19.91 3.57
N LEU A 53 12.49 -19.30 2.54
CA LEU A 53 12.76 -19.70 1.15
C LEU A 53 14.15 -19.30 0.66
N ARG A 54 14.75 -18.24 1.20
CA ARG A 54 16.13 -17.85 0.84
C ARG A 54 17.13 -18.79 1.51
N GLU A 55 16.91 -19.15 2.76
CA GLU A 55 17.74 -20.09 3.52
C GLU A 55 17.67 -21.52 2.95
N ALA A 56 16.48 -21.95 2.50
CA ALA A 56 16.28 -23.24 1.87
C ALA A 56 16.74 -23.29 0.39
N SER A 57 17.06 -22.16 -0.23
CA SER A 57 17.43 -22.12 -1.64
C SER A 57 18.91 -22.46 -1.86
N VAL A 58 19.19 -23.30 -2.86
CA VAL A 58 20.56 -23.66 -3.26
C VAL A 58 21.31 -22.47 -3.88
N TYR A 59 20.58 -21.48 -4.40
CA TYR A 59 21.15 -20.30 -5.04
C TYR A 59 21.32 -19.14 -4.04
N ALA A 60 22.55 -18.63 -3.90
CA ALA A 60 22.87 -17.54 -2.98
C ALA A 60 22.13 -16.21 -3.29
N THR A 61 21.66 -16.01 -4.52
CA THR A 61 20.94 -14.78 -4.94
C THR A 61 19.67 -15.11 -5.72
N PHE A 62 18.71 -15.77 -5.07
CA PHE A 62 17.42 -16.04 -5.70
C PHE A 62 16.47 -14.84 -5.65
N MET A 63 16.15 -14.26 -6.81
CA MET A 63 15.16 -13.21 -6.95
C MET A 63 13.76 -13.80 -7.14
N LEU A 64 12.88 -13.58 -6.16
CA LEU A 64 11.49 -14.07 -6.23
C LEU A 64 10.68 -13.31 -7.30
N PRO A 65 9.98 -14.02 -8.22
CA PRO A 65 9.17 -13.36 -9.23
C PRO A 65 7.95 -12.67 -8.63
N LYS A 66 7.44 -11.67 -9.36
CA LYS A 66 6.23 -10.91 -8.99
C LYS A 66 5.04 -11.34 -9.84
N LEU A 67 3.88 -11.43 -9.21
CA LEU A 67 2.59 -11.60 -9.86
C LEU A 67 2.06 -10.27 -10.34
N TYR A 68 1.77 -10.21 -11.64
CA TYR A 68 1.18 -9.06 -12.30
C TYR A 68 -0.27 -9.36 -12.64
N MET A 69 -1.20 -8.77 -11.89
CA MET A 69 -2.63 -8.99 -12.09
C MET A 69 -3.34 -7.68 -12.41
N LYS A 70 -4.03 -7.65 -13.56
CA LYS A 70 -4.92 -6.55 -13.92
C LYS A 70 -6.34 -6.86 -13.46
N MET A 71 -6.67 -6.38 -12.26
CA MET A 71 -8.00 -6.54 -11.69
C MET A 71 -8.98 -5.54 -12.29
N LEU A 72 -10.14 -6.05 -12.70
CA LEU A 72 -11.18 -5.31 -13.40
C LEU A 72 -12.48 -5.40 -12.60
N TYR A 73 -12.88 -4.30 -11.97
CA TYR A 73 -14.06 -4.27 -11.11
C TYR A 73 -15.22 -3.50 -11.73
N CYS A 74 -16.45 -3.98 -11.50
CA CYS A 74 -17.65 -3.19 -11.65
C CYS A 74 -17.79 -2.18 -10.50
N VAL A 75 -18.63 -1.16 -10.67
CA VAL A 75 -18.80 -0.10 -9.65
C VAL A 75 -19.32 -0.66 -8.32
N SER A 76 -20.23 -1.63 -8.36
CA SER A 76 -20.79 -2.25 -7.15
C SER A 76 -19.71 -2.97 -6.34
N CYS A 77 -18.93 -3.85 -6.99
CA CYS A 77 -17.92 -4.66 -6.30
C CYS A 77 -16.73 -3.79 -5.85
N ALA A 78 -16.45 -2.68 -6.53
CA ALA A 78 -15.44 -1.73 -6.10
C ALA A 78 -15.84 -0.90 -4.85
N ILE A 79 -17.14 -0.63 -4.65
CA ILE A 79 -17.63 0.04 -3.43
C ILE A 79 -17.64 -0.95 -2.27
N HIS A 80 -18.13 -2.17 -2.50
CA HIS A 80 -18.15 -3.23 -1.48
C HIS A 80 -16.75 -3.58 -0.99
N GLY A 81 -15.78 -3.74 -1.90
CA GLY A 81 -14.37 -3.98 -1.56
C GLY A 81 -13.61 -2.74 -1.07
N ARG A 82 -14.28 -1.61 -0.82
CA ARG A 82 -13.71 -0.33 -0.36
C ARG A 82 -12.55 0.20 -1.22
N ILE A 83 -12.48 -0.22 -2.48
CA ILE A 83 -11.47 0.24 -3.46
C ILE A 83 -11.78 1.68 -3.90
N VAL A 84 -13.07 2.02 -4.02
CA VAL A 84 -13.56 3.36 -4.32
C VAL A 84 -14.55 3.78 -3.25
N ARG A 85 -14.44 5.03 -2.78
CA ARG A 85 -15.29 5.62 -1.73
C ARG A 85 -16.10 6.81 -2.26
N VAL A 86 -17.20 7.12 -1.59
CA VAL A 86 -18.01 8.32 -1.89
C VAL A 86 -17.23 9.57 -1.45
N ARG A 87 -17.16 10.58 -2.32
CA ARG A 87 -16.45 11.86 -2.10
C ARG A 87 -17.40 13.04 -2.14
N ASN A 88 -17.05 14.20 -1.58
CA ASN A 88 -17.80 15.47 -1.69
C ASN A 88 -17.82 16.02 -3.14
N LYS A 89 -18.76 16.91 -3.50
CA LYS A 89 -18.90 17.53 -4.85
C LYS A 89 -17.61 18.20 -5.31
N LYS A 90 -16.97 19.01 -4.46
CA LYS A 90 -15.69 19.68 -4.76
C LYS A 90 -14.57 18.67 -5.04
N LEU A 91 -14.43 17.65 -4.17
CA LEU A 91 -13.43 16.57 -4.29
C LEU A 91 -13.69 15.58 -5.44
N ARG A 92 -14.88 15.59 -6.06
CA ARG A 92 -15.15 14.79 -7.27
C ARG A 92 -14.57 15.41 -8.52
N ALA A 93 -14.43 16.75 -8.55
CA ALA A 93 -13.88 17.50 -9.66
C ALA A 93 -12.35 17.60 -9.59
N SER A 94 -11.78 17.63 -8.38
CA SER A 94 -10.33 17.72 -8.22
C SER A 94 -9.60 16.42 -8.64
N PRO A 95 -8.44 16.55 -9.32
CA PRO A 95 -7.60 15.42 -9.74
C PRO A 95 -6.84 14.76 -8.56
N GLU A 96 -6.64 15.49 -7.46
CA GLU A 96 -5.91 15.08 -6.25
C GLU A 96 -6.52 13.83 -5.58
N GLY A 97 -7.84 13.65 -5.68
CA GLY A 97 -8.53 12.46 -5.16
C GLY A 97 -8.37 11.18 -6.00
N ARG A 98 -7.51 11.19 -7.04
CA ARG A 98 -7.20 10.03 -7.90
C ARG A 98 -6.10 9.14 -7.32
N ILE A 99 -5.30 9.66 -6.39
CA ILE A 99 -4.21 8.90 -5.77
C ILE A 99 -4.82 8.02 -4.67
N TYR A 100 -4.93 6.72 -4.94
CA TYR A 100 -5.03 5.75 -3.85
C TYR A 100 -3.61 5.57 -3.32
N VAL A 101 -3.15 6.51 -2.49
CA VAL A 101 -2.17 6.14 -1.48
C VAL A 101 -2.91 5.07 -0.69
N ARG A 102 -2.46 3.81 -0.72
CA ARG A 102 -2.85 2.89 0.37
C ARG A 102 -2.54 3.71 1.62
N PRO A 103 -3.53 4.10 2.46
CA PRO A 103 -3.17 4.74 3.72
C PRO A 103 -2.14 3.81 4.33
N ASN A 104 -0.93 4.35 4.49
CA ASN A 104 0.19 3.56 4.91
C ASN A 104 -0.12 3.20 6.36
N PHE A 105 -0.79 2.08 6.62
CA PHE A 105 -0.97 1.50 7.96
C PHE A 105 0.36 0.87 8.42
N GLY A 106 1.42 1.64 8.23
CA GLY A 106 2.79 1.22 7.99
C GLY A 106 3.56 2.35 7.31
N GLY A 107 3.16 3.61 7.57
CA GLY A 107 4.07 4.74 7.49
C GLY A 107 5.37 4.27 8.10
N LYS A 108 6.44 4.24 7.30
CA LYS A 108 7.79 4.05 7.79
C LYS A 108 7.92 4.95 9.01
N GLY A 109 7.87 4.34 10.21
CA GLY A 109 8.44 4.98 11.38
C GLY A 109 9.85 5.31 10.95
N ALA A 110 10.20 6.59 11.03
CA ALA A 110 11.57 7.00 10.89
C ALA A 110 12.36 6.19 11.93
N GLY A 111 12.99 5.11 11.48
CA GLY A 111 13.81 4.22 12.29
C GLY A 111 15.15 4.87 12.59
N ASN A 112 15.12 6.12 13.05
CA ASN A 112 16.28 6.85 13.56
C ASN A 112 16.06 7.24 15.04
N SER A 113 15.19 6.53 15.76
CA SER A 113 14.91 6.81 17.17
C SER A 113 15.22 5.64 18.12
N PHE A 114 15.49 4.44 17.60
CA PHE A 114 15.86 3.29 18.45
C PHE A 114 17.36 3.21 18.75
N ALA A 115 18.23 3.71 17.86
CA ALA A 115 19.67 3.66 18.08
C ALA A 115 20.18 4.71 19.08
N VAL A 116 19.59 5.92 19.07
CA VAL A 116 19.98 7.00 20.01
C VAL A 116 19.56 6.71 21.45
N CYS A 117 18.45 5.99 21.67
CA CYS A 117 17.99 5.66 23.02
C CYS A 117 18.84 4.54 23.65
N GLU A 118 19.16 3.47 22.91
CA GLU A 118 20.04 2.38 23.40
C GLU A 118 21.46 2.88 23.70
N PHE A 119 22.04 3.70 22.80
CA PHE A 119 23.39 4.23 23.02
C PHE A 119 23.46 5.17 24.23
N LEU A 120 22.45 6.02 24.42
CA LEU A 120 22.42 6.93 25.56
C LEU A 120 22.18 6.18 26.87
N PHE A 121 21.36 5.11 26.86
CA PHE A 121 21.15 4.27 28.03
C PHE A 121 22.42 3.52 28.43
N PHE A 122 23.17 2.97 27.46
CA PHE A 122 24.44 2.30 27.70
C PHE A 122 25.51 3.28 28.23
N LEU A 123 25.58 4.50 27.67
CA LEU A 123 26.53 5.53 28.12
C LEU A 123 26.18 6.04 29.53
N LEU A 124 24.89 6.24 29.83
CA LEU A 124 24.44 6.69 31.15
C LEU A 124 24.68 5.59 32.21
N MET A 125 24.41 4.32 31.89
CA MET A 125 24.74 3.22 32.78
C MET A 125 26.25 3.09 33.00
N PHE A 126 27.08 3.22 31.97
CA PHE A 126 28.53 3.23 32.14
C PHE A 126 29.00 4.41 33.00
N PHE A 127 28.46 5.62 32.79
CA PHE A 127 28.84 6.81 33.56
C PHE A 127 28.42 6.69 35.04
N VAL A 128 27.21 6.19 35.32
CA VAL A 128 26.71 6.00 36.69
C VAL A 128 27.48 4.87 37.38
N CYS A 129 27.81 3.77 36.70
CA CYS A 129 28.63 2.70 37.28
C CYS A 129 30.06 3.16 37.56
N PHE A 130 30.67 3.94 36.66
CA PHE A 130 32.04 4.44 36.86
C PHE A 130 32.11 5.46 37.99
N LEU A 131 31.10 6.34 38.12
CA LEU A 131 31.01 7.30 39.22
C LEU A 131 30.77 6.61 40.58
N PHE A 132 29.95 5.55 40.61
CA PHE A 132 29.77 4.73 41.82
C PHE A 132 31.04 3.99 42.22
N LEU A 133 31.78 3.43 41.26
CA LEU A 133 33.05 2.77 41.54
C LEU A 133 34.12 3.75 42.04
N PHE A 134 34.17 4.97 41.48
CA PHE A 134 35.10 6.00 41.93
C PHE A 134 34.77 6.53 43.32
N LEU A 135 33.49 6.72 43.67
CA LEU A 135 33.10 7.08 45.04
C LEU A 135 33.37 5.94 46.03
N CYS A 136 33.27 4.67 45.62
CA CYS A 136 33.52 3.54 46.52
C CYS A 136 35.01 3.29 46.80
N VAL A 137 35.93 3.77 45.94
CA VAL A 137 37.39 3.61 46.10
C VAL A 137 38.05 4.84 46.75
N CYS A 138 37.36 5.98 46.81
CA CYS A 138 37.84 7.20 47.46
C CYS A 138 37.27 7.44 48.88
N CYS A 139 36.63 6.44 49.48
CA CYS A 139 36.25 6.40 50.90
C CYS A 139 37.02 5.30 51.64
#